data_AF-A0A1F8RFX1-F1
#
_entry.id   AF-A0A1F8RFX1-F1
#
_cell.length_a   1.000
_cell.length_b   1.000
_cell.length_c   1.000
_cell.angle_alpha   90.00
_cell.angle_beta   90.00
_cell.angle_gamma   90.00
#
_symmetry.space_group_name_H-M   'P 1'
#
loop_
_entity.id
_entity.type
_entity.pdbx_description
1 polymer ?
#
loop_
_entity_poly.entity_id
_entity_poly.type
_entity_poly.pdbx_seq_one_letter_code
_entity_poly.pdbx_strand_id
1 'polypeptide(L)'
;MATTVDHISGGRLEFAIGGAWHSFEHEAFGIPFHTTKERLERLDEAVQVIKLLWTQDRPTFHGRYYRFDAPLFNPHALTENLRGL
;
A
#
# COMPACT_ATOMS: atom_id res chain seq x y z
N MET A 1 -8.08 2.88 5.03
CA MET A 1 -8.45 4.03 4.18
C MET A 1 -8.91 3.57 2.80
N ALA A 2 -8.03 3.06 1.93
CA ALA A 2 -8.41 2.60 0.59
C ALA A 2 -9.59 1.61 0.61
N THR A 3 -9.54 0.57 1.45
CA THR A 3 -10.65 -0.38 1.62
C THR A 3 -11.96 0.29 2.06
N THR A 4 -11.90 1.30 2.90
CA THR A 4 -13.11 2.05 3.31
C THR A 4 -13.71 2.80 2.12
N VAL A 5 -12.88 3.46 1.31
CA VAL A 5 -13.33 4.13 0.08
C VAL A 5 -13.88 3.12 -0.92
N ASP A 6 -13.23 1.97 -1.05
CA ASP A 6 -13.69 0.88 -1.91
C ASP A 6 -15.10 0.42 -1.53
N HIS A 7 -15.34 0.17 -0.24
CA HIS A 7 -16.68 -0.19 0.27
C HIS A 7 -17.72 0.92 0.07
N ILE A 8 -17.38 2.17 0.41
CA ILE A 8 -18.30 3.32 0.23
C ILE A 8 -18.62 3.54 -1.25
N SER A 9 -17.64 3.32 -2.12
CA SER A 9 -17.80 3.40 -3.56
C SER A 9 -18.44 2.16 -4.18
N GLY A 10 -18.80 1.14 -3.39
CA GLY A 10 -19.36 -0.11 -3.91
C GLY A 10 -18.44 -0.81 -4.92
N GLY A 11 -17.14 -0.85 -4.66
CA GLY A 11 -16.17 -1.61 -5.46
C GLY A 11 -15.59 -0.84 -6.66
N ARG A 12 -15.78 0.48 -6.70
CA ARG A 12 -15.38 1.33 -7.85
C ARG A 12 -14.04 2.05 -7.63
N LEU A 13 -13.28 1.70 -6.59
CA LEU A 13 -11.99 2.32 -6.35
C LEU A 13 -10.94 1.75 -7.32
N GLU A 14 -10.36 2.63 -8.13
CA GLU A 14 -9.10 2.37 -8.83
C GLU A 14 -7.94 2.91 -7.98
N PHE A 15 -7.05 2.04 -7.53
CA PHE A 15 -5.94 2.40 -6.64
C PHE A 15 -4.61 2.42 -7.39
N ALA A 16 -4.17 3.60 -7.82
CA ALA A 16 -2.89 3.83 -8.46
C ALA A 16 -1.89 4.49 -7.50
N ILE A 17 -0.66 3.96 -7.44
CA ILE A 17 0.44 4.47 -6.63
C ILE A 17 1.74 4.54 -7.43
N GLY A 18 2.65 5.43 -7.03
CA GLY A 18 3.93 5.64 -7.71
C GLY A 18 5.08 5.93 -6.75
N GLY A 19 6.31 5.82 -7.24
CA GLY A 19 7.53 5.86 -6.41
C GLY A 19 8.06 7.25 -6.08
N ALA A 20 7.21 8.27 -6.13
CA ALA A 20 7.53 9.69 -5.96
C ALA A 20 8.62 10.26 -6.90
N TRP A 21 8.38 11.47 -7.39
CA TRP A 21 9.26 12.12 -8.36
C TRP A 21 9.55 13.59 -8.05
N HIS A 22 8.63 14.28 -7.38
CA HIS A 22 8.71 15.73 -7.16
C HIS A 22 9.28 16.05 -5.77
N SER A 23 10.55 16.42 -5.70
CA SER A 23 11.26 16.67 -4.43
C SER A 23 10.72 17.88 -3.66
N PHE A 24 10.19 18.89 -4.35
CA PHE A 24 9.69 20.10 -3.72
C PHE A 24 8.49 19.82 -2.78
N GLU A 25 7.58 18.95 -3.19
CA GLU A 25 6.45 18.54 -2.33
C GLU A 25 6.94 17.83 -1.06
N HIS A 26 7.94 16.97 -1.19
CA HIS A 26 8.53 16.27 -0.05
C HIS A 26 9.13 17.26 0.97
N GLU A 27 9.88 18.25 0.50
CA GLU A 27 10.45 19.30 1.34
C GLU A 27 9.33 20.11 2.04
N ALA A 28 8.32 20.54 1.29
CA ALA A 28 7.20 21.31 1.81
C ALA A 28 6.41 20.58 2.92
N PHE A 29 6.28 19.25 2.82
CA PHE A 29 5.61 18.43 3.82
C PHE A 29 6.54 17.81 4.88
N GLY A 30 7.84 18.12 4.86
CA GLY A 30 8.82 17.55 5.80
C GLY A 30 9.02 16.04 5.65
N ILE A 31 8.76 15.50 4.46
CA ILE A 31 8.90 14.07 4.14
C ILE A 31 10.30 13.85 3.53
N PRO A 32 11.09 12.89 4.04
CA PRO A 32 12.38 12.58 3.44
C PRO A 32 12.28 12.22 1.94
N PHE A 33 13.09 12.88 1.11
CA PHE A 33 13.22 12.55 -0.31
C PHE A 33 14.43 11.64 -0.52
N HIS A 34 14.22 10.33 -0.37
CA HIS A 34 15.25 9.30 -0.52
C HIS A 34 15.79 9.20 -1.94
N THR A 35 16.87 8.42 -2.15
CA THR A 35 17.39 8.13 -3.50
C THR A 35 16.34 7.44 -4.37
N THR A 36 16.42 7.59 -5.70
CA THR A 36 15.49 6.93 -6.63
C THR A 36 15.41 5.42 -6.40
N LYS A 37 16.56 4.77 -6.17
CA LYS A 37 16.62 3.33 -5.87
C LYS A 37 15.79 3.00 -4.63
N GLU A 38 16.02 3.69 -3.52
CA GLU A 38 15.30 3.44 -2.27
C GLU A 38 13.80 3.69 -2.41
N ARG A 39 13.37 4.74 -3.12
CA ARG A 39 11.94 5.00 -3.31
C ARG A 39 11.25 3.90 -4.14
N LEU A 40 11.92 3.35 -5.15
CA LEU A 40 11.41 2.23 -5.94
C LEU A 40 11.38 0.92 -5.15
N GLU A 41 12.39 0.64 -4.33
CA GLU A 41 12.37 -0.53 -3.43
C GLU A 41 11.26 -0.42 -2.37
N ARG A 42 11.02 0.78 -1.82
CA ARG A 42 9.89 1.05 -0.92
C ARG A 42 8.54 0.85 -1.62
N LEU A 43 8.41 1.31 -2.87
CA LEU A 43 7.18 1.10 -3.65
C LEU A 43 6.92 -0.39 -3.86
N ASP A 44 7.96 -1.17 -4.21
CA ASP A 44 7.85 -2.61 -4.40
C ASP A 44 7.35 -3.32 -3.13
N GLU A 45 7.96 -3.05 -1.97
CA GLU A 45 7.47 -3.63 -0.71
C GLU A 45 6.06 -3.14 -0.35
N ALA A 46 5.73 -1.88 -0.63
CA ALA A 46 4.39 -1.34 -0.35
C ALA A 46 3.31 -2.08 -1.16
N VAL A 47 3.57 -2.40 -2.44
CA VAL A 47 2.65 -3.21 -3.26
C VAL A 47 2.44 -4.59 -2.64
N GLN A 48 3.51 -5.26 -2.21
CA GLN A 48 3.41 -6.57 -1.55
C GLN A 48 2.58 -6.50 -0.26
N VAL A 49 2.84 -5.51 0.59
CA VAL A 49 2.09 -5.25 1.83
C VAL A 49 0.60 -5.02 1.56
N ILE A 50 0.28 -4.19 0.57
CA ILE A 50 -1.11 -3.86 0.23
C ILE A 50 -1.85 -5.11 -0.27
N LYS A 51 -1.23 -5.93 -1.14
CA LYS A 51 -1.81 -7.21 -1.58
C LYS A 51 -2.07 -8.15 -0.41
N LEU A 52 -1.13 -8.25 0.54
CA LEU A 52 -1.29 -9.10 1.73
C LEU A 52 -2.46 -8.65 2.61
N LEU A 53 -2.54 -7.35 2.93
CA LEU A 53 -3.63 -6.80 3.75
C LEU A 53 -5.00 -7.02 3.08
N TRP A 54 -5.09 -6.90 1.76
CA TRP A 54 -6.34 -7.11 1.03
C TRP A 54 -6.76 -8.56 0.86
N THR A 55 -5.89 -9.53 1.13
CA THR A 55 -6.16 -10.95 0.86
C THR A 55 -6.10 -11.86 2.09
N GLN A 56 -5.58 -11.37 3.22
CA GLN A 56 -5.39 -12.17 4.43
C GLN A 56 -5.91 -11.43 5.67
N ASP A 57 -6.61 -12.14 6.56
CA ASP A 57 -7.14 -11.57 7.81
C ASP A 57 -6.03 -11.18 8.80
N ARG A 58 -4.91 -11.92 8.81
CA ARG A 58 -3.78 -11.74 9.73
C ARG A 58 -2.43 -11.88 9.01
N PRO A 59 -2.09 -10.95 8.09
CA PRO A 59 -0.88 -11.05 7.29
C PRO A 59 0.37 -10.83 8.16
N THR A 60 1.49 -11.43 7.78
CA THR A 60 2.81 -11.10 8.37
C THR A 60 3.73 -10.67 7.24
N PHE A 61 4.50 -9.61 7.45
CA PHE A 61 5.45 -9.10 6.46
C PHE A 61 6.69 -8.56 7.15
N HIS A 62 7.87 -9.06 6.77
CA HIS A 62 9.17 -8.63 7.31
C HIS A 62 10.08 -8.16 6.18
N GLY A 63 9.78 -7.00 5.62
CA GLY A 63 10.62 -6.33 4.63
C GLY A 63 11.71 -5.48 5.26
N ARG A 64 12.50 -4.83 4.39
CA ARG A 64 13.51 -3.86 4.76
C ARG A 64 12.88 -2.54 5.24
N TYR A 65 11.74 -2.16 4.65
CA TYR A 65 11.10 -0.86 4.89
C TYR A 65 9.80 -0.97 5.68
N TYR A 66 9.08 -2.08 5.55
CA TYR A 66 7.85 -2.35 6.28
C TYR A 66 7.94 -3.64 7.09
N ARG A 67 7.44 -3.62 8.33
CA ARG A 67 7.43 -4.79 9.21
C ARG A 67 6.18 -4.83 10.08
N PHE A 68 5.50 -5.97 10.11
CA PHE A 68 4.39 -6.25 11.04
C PHE A 68 4.17 -7.74 11.22
N ASP A 69 3.59 -8.10 12.38
CA ASP A 69 3.33 -9.47 12.81
C ASP A 69 1.83 -9.68 13.08
N ALA A 70 1.15 -10.30 12.11
CA ALA A 70 -0.25 -10.74 12.21
C ALA A 70 -1.28 -9.71 12.73
N PRO A 71 -1.28 -8.42 12.29
CA PRO A 71 -2.36 -7.50 12.62
C PRO A 71 -3.68 -8.00 12.04
N LEU A 72 -4.79 -7.80 12.76
CA LEU A 72 -6.11 -8.04 12.16
C LEU A 72 -6.37 -6.98 11.09
N PHE A 73 -6.67 -7.41 9.87
CA PHE A 73 -7.11 -6.54 8.78
C PHE A 73 -8.39 -7.07 8.16
N ASN A 74 -9.51 -6.48 8.54
CA ASN A 74 -10.85 -6.81 8.04
C ASN A 74 -11.74 -5.56 8.14
N PRO A 75 -12.63 -5.26 7.17
CA PRO A 75 -12.87 -6.00 5.92
C PRO A 75 -11.72 -5.92 4.93
N HIS A 76 -11.70 -6.87 3.99
CA HIS A 76 -10.86 -6.81 2.79
C HIS A 76 -11.47 -5.87 1.74
N ALA A 77 -10.69 -5.55 0.70
CA ALA A 77 -11.24 -4.87 -0.48
C ALA A 77 -12.44 -5.66 -1.04
N LEU A 78 -13.50 -4.93 -1.39
CA LEU A 78 -14.71 -5.46 -1.99
C LEU A 78 -14.45 -5.93 -3.43
N THR A 79 -13.55 -5.25 -4.15
CA THR A 79 -13.16 -5.63 -5.52
C THR A 79 -12.50 -7.02 -5.55
N GLU A 80 -13.18 -8.01 -6.15
CA GLU A 80 -12.72 -9.40 -6.20
C GLU A 80 -11.51 -9.66 -7.12
N ASN A 81 -11.19 -8.72 -8.02
CA ASN A 81 -10.15 -8.88 -9.05
C ASN A 81 -8.72 -9.08 -8.51
N LEU A 82 -8.50 -8.82 -7.22
CA LEU A 82 -7.20 -9.00 -6.57
C LEU A 82 -6.95 -10.43 -6.08
N ARG A 83 -7.98 -11.29 -6.02
CA ARG A 83 -7.84 -12.69 -5.60
C ARG A 83 -7.32 -13.61 -6.71
N GLY A 84 -7.26 -13.12 -7.96
CA GLY A 84 -6.76 -13.86 -9.13
C GLY A 84 -5.35 -13.46 -9.60
N LEU A 85 -4.65 -12.58 -8.87
CA LEU A 85 -3.30 -12.06 -9.17
C LEU A 85 -2.31 -12.36 -8.05
#